data_AF-A0A258Z1R8-F1
#
_entry.id   AF-A0A258Z1R8-F1
#
_cell.length_a   1.000
_cell.length_b   1.000
_cell.length_c   1.000
_cell.angle_alpha   90.00
_cell.angle_beta   90.00
_cell.angle_gamma   90.00
#
_symmetry.space_group_name_H-M   'P 1'
#
loop_
_entity.id
_entity.type
_entity.pdbx_description
1 polymer ?
#
loop_
_entity_poly.entity_id
_entity_poly.type
_entity_poly.pdbx_seq_one_letter_code
_entity_poly.pdbx_strand_id
1 'polypeptide(L)' 'MLIDSYGRTVDYLRVSVTERCNFRCQYCMPEKPFSWVPKENLLTFEELFEFIKVSIDEGVKKIRITGGEPLLREDL' A
#
# COMPACT_ATOMS: atom_id res chain seq x y z
N MET A 1 -3.28 7.81 -19.82
CA MET A 1 -4.59 7.57 -19.16
C MET A 1 -4.80 6.09 -19.01
N LEU A 2 -4.86 5.61 -17.77
CA LEU A 2 -5.09 4.20 -17.45
C LEU A 2 -6.57 3.83 -17.63
N ILE A 3 -6.85 3.03 -18.67
CA ILE A 3 -8.19 2.50 -18.96
C ILE A 3 -8.08 0.98 -19.06
N ASP A 4 -8.90 0.26 -18.30
CA ASP A 4 -8.92 -1.20 -18.36
C ASP A 4 -9.79 -1.74 -19.50
N SER A 5 -9.82 -3.06 -19.66
CA SER A 5 -10.60 -3.73 -20.71
C SER A 5 -12.12 -3.58 -20.59
N TYR A 6 -12.63 -3.10 -19.45
CA TYR A 6 -14.04 -2.80 -19.22
C TYR A 6 -14.35 -1.31 -19.40
N GLY A 7 -13.38 -0.49 -19.85
CA GLY A 7 -13.56 0.93 -20.08
C GLY A 7 -13.56 1.79 -18.80
N ARG A 8 -13.12 1.25 -17.66
CA ARG A 8 -13.05 2.00 -16.39
C ARG A 8 -11.75 2.80 -16.35
N THR A 9 -11.86 4.07 -15.94
CA THR A 9 -10.67 4.91 -15.70
C THR A 9 -10.08 4.58 -14.34
N VAL A 10 -8.78 4.29 -14.28
CA VAL A 10 -8.06 4.07 -13.03
C VAL A 10 -7.51 5.42 -12.55
N ASP A 11 -8.21 6.04 -11.60
CA ASP A 11 -7.82 7.34 -11.02
C ASP A 11 -7.48 7.26 -9.53
N TYR A 12 -7.52 6.07 -8.94
CA TYR A 12 -7.35 5.82 -7.51
C TYR A 12 -6.29 4.74 -7.26
N LEU A 13 -5.25 5.11 -6.52
CA LEU A 13 -4.15 4.23 -6.14
C LEU A 13 -4.16 3.97 -4.63
N ARG A 14 -4.17 2.70 -4.24
CA ARG A 14 -4.05 2.26 -2.84
C ARG A 14 -2.66 1.70 -2.62
N VAL A 15 -1.90 2.32 -1.72
CA VAL A 15 -0.48 2.00 -1.48
C VAL A 15 -0.31 1.34 -0.12
N SER A 16 0.04 0.05 -0.12
CA SER A 16 0.31 -0.74 1.09
C SER A 16 1.76 -0.57 1.51
N VAL A 17 1.99 0.13 2.63
CA VAL A 17 3.33 0.50 3.05
C VAL A 17 3.95 -0.50 4.04
N THR A 18 3.15 -1.29 4.75
CA THR A 18 3.66 -2.32 5.66
C THR A 18 2.66 -3.47 5.77
N GLU A 19 3.13 -4.65 6.13
CA GLU A 19 2.26 -5.77 6.47
C GLU A 19 2.02 -5.91 7.97
N ARG A 20 2.73 -5.12 8.78
CA ARG A 20 2.58 -5.07 10.24
C ARG A 20 1.26 -4.42 10.61
N CYS A 21 0.64 -4.96 11.65
CA CYS A 21 -0.52 -4.40 12.32
C CYS A 21 -0.36 -4.63 13.82
N ASN A 22 -0.75 -3.66 14.64
CA ASN A 22 -0.75 -3.76 16.10
C ASN A 22 -2.03 -4.45 16.62
N PHE A 23 -2.99 -4.78 15.75
CA PHE A 23 -4.20 -5.55 16.09
C PHE A 23 -4.29 -6.87 15.35
N ARG A 24 -5.11 -7.77 15.89
CA ARG A 24 -5.50 -9.06 15.30
C ARG A 24 -7.02 -9.14 15.22
N CYS A 25 -7.60 -8.23 14.44
CA CYS A 25 -9.05 -8.17 14.28
C CYS A 25 -9.56 -9.50 13.70
N GLN A 26 -10.62 -10.05 14.28
CA GLN A 26 -11.17 -11.36 13.92
C GLN A 26 -11.49 -11.50 12.43
N TYR A 27 -11.95 -10.42 11.79
CA TYR A 27 -12.32 -10.38 10.38
C TYR A 27 -11.17 -10.03 9.42
N CYS A 28 -9.97 -9.72 9.94
CA CYS A 28 -8.87 -9.18 9.13
C CYS A 28 -7.60 -10.02 9.26
N MET A 29 -7.07 -10.18 10.48
CA MET A 29 -5.81 -10.88 10.72
C MET A 29 -5.88 -11.69 12.03
N PRO A 30 -6.78 -12.69 12.17
CA PRO A 30 -6.95 -13.42 13.43
C PRO A 30 -5.73 -14.28 13.82
N GLU A 31 -5.08 -14.90 12.84
CA GLU A 31 -4.03 -15.91 13.08
C GLU A 31 -2.62 -15.38 12.80
N LYS A 32 -2.48 -14.14 12.32
CA LYS A 32 -1.15 -13.57 12.02
C LYS A 32 -0.37 -13.48 13.34
N PRO A 33 0.87 -13.99 13.44
CA PRO A 33 1.62 -13.86 14.68
C PRO A 33 2.02 -12.39 14.91
N PHE A 34 2.09 -11.95 16.17
CA PHE A 34 2.66 -10.64 16.52
C PHE A 34 4.17 -10.59 16.28
N SER A 35 4.83 -11.75 16.29
CA SER A 35 6.26 -11.85 16.09
C SER A 35 6.64 -11.40 14.67
N TRP A 36 7.40 -10.32 14.66
CA TRP A 36 8.19 -9.74 13.59
C TRP A 36 8.55 -10.71 12.46
N VAL A 37 8.10 -10.40 11.24
CA VAL A 37 8.61 -11.06 10.02
C VAL A 37 9.93 -10.37 9.67
N PRO A 38 11.08 -11.07 9.69
CA PRO A 38 12.40 -10.43 9.64
C PRO A 38 12.75 -9.65 8.37
N LYS A 39 11.98 -9.86 7.30
CA LYS A 39 12.18 -9.25 6.01
C LYS A 39 10.81 -8.93 5.42
N GLU A 40 10.29 -7.75 5.73
CA GLU A 40 9.27 -7.21 4.84
C GLU A 40 9.99 -6.89 3.52
N ASN A 41 9.66 -7.62 2.45
CA ASN A 41 10.17 -7.32 1.10
C ASN A 41 9.39 -6.12 0.54
N LEU A 42 9.55 -4.97 1.19
CA LEU A 42 8.87 -3.73 0.86
C LEU A 42 9.70 -2.92 -0.11
N LEU A 43 8.99 -2.17 -0.96
CA LEU A 43 9.58 -1.08 -1.71
C LEU A 43 10.19 -0.06 -0.75
N THR A 44 11.36 0.46 -1.09
CA THR A 44 11.88 1.67 -0.45
C THR A 44 10.95 2.85 -0.71
N PHE A 45 11.12 3.94 0.03
CA PHE A 45 10.32 5.14 -0.21
C PHE A 45 10.61 5.74 -1.58
N GLU A 46 11.85 5.68 -2.03
CA GLU A 46 12.28 6.14 -3.35
C GLU A 46 11.58 5.37 -4.47
N GLU A 47 11.59 4.03 -4.42
CA GLU A 47 10.91 3.18 -5.40
C GLU A 47 9.39 3.44 -5.40
N LEU A 48 8.81 3.62 -4.21
CA LEU A 48 7.39 3.91 -4.05
C LEU A 48 7.02 5.28 -4.62
N PHE A 49 7.84 6.31 -4.39
CA PHE A 49 7.62 7.65 -4.94
C PHE A 49 7.81 7.69 -6.45
N GLU A 50 8.78 6.97 -7.00
CA GLU A 50 8.98 6.84 -8.44
C GLU A 50 7.73 6.24 -9.11
N PHE A 51 7.21 5.15 -8.56
CA PHE A 51 5.99 4.52 -9.07
C PHE A 51 4.76 5.43 -8.96
N ILE A 52 4.58 6.10 -7.81
CA ILE A 52 3.46 7.02 -7.61
C ILE A 52 3.51 8.17 -8.60
N LYS A 53 4.70 8.73 -8.87
CA LYS A 53 4.86 9.82 -9.82
C LYS A 53 4.39 9.43 -11.22
N VAL A 54 4.86 8.28 -11.73
CA VAL A 54 4.43 7.74 -13.03
C VAL A 54 2.91 7.50 -13.04
N SER A 55 2.35 7.01 -11.93
CA SER A 55 0.90 6.78 -11.82
C SER A 55 0.09 8.08 -11.90
N ILE A 56 0.58 9.17 -11.28
CA ILE A 56 -0.05 10.50 -11.35
C ILE A 56 -0.01 11.04 -12.79
N ASP A 57 1.13 10.91 -13.47
CA ASP A 57 1.30 11.32 -14.86
C ASP A 57 0.32 10.58 -15.79
N GLU A 58 -0.05 9.34 -15.43
CA GLU A 58 -1.03 8.53 -16.15
C GLU A 58 -2.50 8.76 -15.77
N GLY A 59 -2.77 9.68 -14.84
CA GLY A 59 -4.12 10.16 -14.52
C GLY A 59 -4.66 9.73 -13.15
N VAL A 60 -3.85 9.15 -12.28
CA VAL A 60 -4.22 8.93 -10.86
C VAL A 60 -4.39 10.27 -10.15
N LYS A 61 -5.52 10.45 -9.46
CA LYS A 61 -5.90 11.68 -8.76
C LYS A 61 -5.99 11.51 -7.25
N LYS A 62 -6.16 10.28 -6.77
CA LYS A 62 -6.34 9.99 -5.35
C LYS A 62 -5.42 8.86 -4.92
N ILE A 63 -4.60 9.13 -3.91
CA ILE A 63 -3.70 8.16 -3.31
C ILE A 63 -4.17 7.88 -1.88
N ARG A 64 -4.33 6.61 -1.53
CA ARG A 64 -4.64 6.18 -0.16
C ARG A 64 -3.51 5.31 0.37
N ILE A 65 -2.91 5.76 1.46
CA ILE A 65 -1.95 4.98 2.23
C ILE A 65 -2.68 3.96 3.11
N THR A 66 -2.19 2.73 3.14
CA THR A 66 -2.74 1.57 3.84
C THR A 66 -1.59 0.63 4.21
N GLY A 67 -1.89 -0.48 4.86
CA GLY A 67 -0.95 -1.56 5.10
C GLY A 67 -1.67 -2.71 5.78
N GLY A 68 -1.06 -3.24 6.84
CA GLY A 68 -1.76 -3.46 8.10
C GLY A 68 -2.10 -2.12 8.74
N GLU A 69 -1.34 -1.70 9.74
CA GLU A 69 -1.40 -0.37 10.35
C GLU A 69 -0.28 0.51 9.78
N PRO A 70 -0.59 1.49 8.90
CA PRO A 70 0.41 2.34 8.24
C PRO A 70 1.39 3.00 9.22
N LEU A 71 0.89 3.44 10.39
CA LEU A 71 1.68 4.18 11.36
C LEU A 71 2.77 3.33 12.05
N LEU A 72 2.84 2.03 11.76
CA LEU A 72 3.93 1.16 12.21
C LEU A 72 5.14 1.16 11.26
N ARG A 73 5.00 1.70 10.03
CA ARG A 73 6.16 1.88 9.16
C ARG A 73 6.94 3.10 9.66
N GLU A 74 8.19 2.86 10.02
CA GLU A 74 9.12 3.91 10.44
C GLU A 74 9.37 4.88 9.27
N ASP A 75 9.57 6.16 9.59
CA ASP A 75 9.83 7.24 8.64
C ASP A 75 8.75 7.46 7.56
N LEU A 76 7.50 7.09 7.85
CA LEU A 76 6.33 7.36 6.99
C LEU A 76 5.87 8.83 7.04
#